data_AF-A0A960UAS3-F1
#
_entry.id   AF-A0A960UAS3-F1
#
_cell.length_a   1.000
_cell.length_b   1.000
_cell.length_c   1.000
_cell.angle_alpha   90.00
_cell.angle_beta   90.00
_cell.angle_gamma   90.00
#
_symmetry.space_group_name_H-M   'P 1'
#
loop_
_entity.id
_entity.type
_entity.pdbx_description
1 polymer ?
#
loop_
_entity_poly.entity_id
_entity_poly.type
_entity_poly.pdbx_seq_one_letter_code
_entity_poly.pdbx_strand_id
1 'polypeptide(L)'
;MNEQEIKKQFSRKIRGKKRLAICGGSIGRENRILIQGQVVDAGIREPFNVDSLLDFLTGLFNGEEDFITPFLDFSLAPVRKPFLKIQILRETELIYESDIFSGSRDGFFNFDSQLKLEPGLYFYQVVFQGSDSYRQQTRDLNFITNFRESRINNYTVIGMGRLTVLPSDYTGYITTSDIDQTYLATDLETKGGKLATLFETPEQKLPIPGMPELYKEMKLHTNNSPLSFISASPHFFRRSLAATIRKDGIEMDSLNLKYLNGTLQNVMDKAINSIFNLDDLFRDGFAPALNRMKKFWNSSYLSLFDQLTYKLSTLLHNRLYQPTRAKEILMGDNTESDYLIFTLYQLILMDLISGKELEDYLYNLHFLGRNAVTRDNAIKIKKLASECLAIHGKMNPVEVVLINMSHMGPVTEEMTDHLDKALPIGINIHHLENFKLYHTTEGALGFAVILHAKNIIPFESMINVATSMLGKWFNGQVIDEKYLLSLCRNLSVPDYAEGTKHLLRDVVETALQS
;
A
#
# COMPACT_ATOMS: atom_id res chain seq x y z
N MET A 1 10.39 -5.70 22.14
CA MET A 1 9.55 -5.19 23.25
C MET A 1 9.60 -6.20 24.39
N ASN A 2 10.00 -5.81 25.60
CA ASN A 2 10.13 -6.74 26.73
C ASN A 2 8.74 -7.02 27.33
N GLU A 3 8.53 -8.21 27.91
CA GLU A 3 7.22 -8.70 28.40
C GLU A 3 6.53 -7.74 29.40
N GLN A 4 7.34 -6.97 30.14
CA GLN A 4 6.88 -5.95 31.09
C GLN A 4 6.36 -4.67 30.42
N GLU A 5 6.88 -4.29 29.24
CA GLU A 5 6.42 -3.11 28.50
C GLU A 5 5.04 -3.33 27.88
N ILE A 6 4.81 -4.53 27.33
CA ILE A 6 3.50 -4.93 26.79
C ILE A 6 2.44 -4.91 27.91
N LYS A 7 2.77 -5.47 29.08
CA LYS A 7 1.91 -5.42 30.28
C LYS A 7 1.59 -3.98 30.71
N LYS A 8 2.57 -3.07 30.66
CA LYS A 8 2.38 -1.65 31.01
C LYS A 8 1.54 -0.90 29.97
N GLN A 9 1.65 -1.28 28.69
CA GLN A 9 0.89 -0.70 27.58
C GLN A 9 -0.60 -1.09 27.62
N PHE A 10 -0.92 -2.36 27.89
CA PHE A 10 -2.29 -2.86 27.95
C PHE A 10 -3.01 -2.54 29.28
N SER A 11 -2.27 -2.35 30.38
CA SER A 11 -2.84 -2.03 31.70
C SER A 11 -3.16 -0.54 31.92
N ARG A 12 -2.78 0.35 30.99
CA ARG A 12 -3.19 1.76 31.04
C ARG A 12 -4.68 1.88 30.71
N LYS A 13 -5.47 2.12 31.76
CA LYS A 13 -6.93 2.27 31.72
C LYS A 13 -7.37 3.30 30.66
N ILE A 14 -8.09 2.86 29.62
CA ILE A 14 -8.70 3.74 28.62
C ILE A 14 -9.66 4.70 29.33
N ARG A 15 -9.43 6.02 29.23
CA ARG A 15 -10.23 7.04 29.91
C ARG A 15 -11.24 7.75 28.98
N GLY A 16 -11.14 7.57 27.66
CA GLY A 16 -12.06 8.15 26.68
C GLY A 16 -11.93 7.54 25.28
N LYS A 17 -12.75 7.99 24.32
CA LYS A 17 -12.66 7.64 22.89
C LYS A 17 -12.58 8.90 22.04
N LYS A 18 -11.79 8.87 20.96
CA LYS A 18 -11.73 9.91 19.93
C LYS A 18 -12.15 9.32 18.59
N ARG A 19 -12.99 10.06 17.87
CA ARG A 19 -13.36 9.71 16.50
C ARG A 19 -12.30 10.19 15.54
N LEU A 20 -11.86 9.30 14.66
CA LEU A 20 -10.79 9.55 13.69
C LEU A 20 -11.24 9.09 12.30
N ALA A 21 -10.86 9.81 11.26
CA ALA A 21 -10.91 9.35 9.88
C ALA A 21 -9.50 8.97 9.42
N ILE A 22 -9.25 7.67 9.26
CA ILE A 22 -7.97 7.16 8.76
C ILE A 22 -8.03 7.17 7.23
N CYS A 23 -7.15 7.97 6.62
CA CYS A 23 -7.16 8.29 5.20
C CYS A 23 -5.96 7.67 4.48
N GLY A 24 -6.11 7.39 3.18
CA GLY A 24 -5.06 6.76 2.38
C GLY A 24 -4.21 7.70 1.52
N GLY A 25 -4.55 8.99 1.46
CA GLY A 25 -4.05 9.86 0.39
C GLY A 25 -4.67 9.49 -0.96
N SER A 26 -4.49 10.34 -1.96
CA SER A 26 -5.05 10.12 -3.29
C SER A 26 -4.28 10.85 -4.38
N ILE A 27 -4.31 10.26 -5.57
CA ILE A 27 -3.86 10.86 -6.82
C ILE A 27 -5.09 11.02 -7.71
N GLY A 28 -5.34 12.24 -8.16
CA GLY A 28 -6.41 12.59 -9.08
C GLY A 28 -5.90 13.35 -10.30
N ARG A 29 -6.84 13.80 -11.12
CA ARG A 29 -6.60 14.69 -12.26
C ARG A 29 -7.58 15.84 -12.21
N GLU A 30 -7.32 16.89 -12.98
CA GLU A 30 -8.05 18.17 -12.94
C GLU A 30 -9.56 18.03 -12.83
N ASN A 31 -10.19 17.09 -13.54
CA ASN A 31 -11.65 16.94 -13.59
C ASN A 31 -12.19 15.71 -12.88
N ARG A 32 -11.36 14.98 -12.12
CA ARG A 32 -11.82 13.80 -11.39
C ARG A 32 -10.90 13.48 -10.21
N ILE A 33 -11.48 13.43 -9.02
CA ILE A 33 -10.78 13.08 -7.79
C ILE A 33 -11.53 12.00 -7.02
N LEU A 34 -10.78 11.24 -6.23
CA LEU A 34 -11.32 10.23 -5.33
C LEU A 34 -10.72 10.42 -3.95
N ILE A 35 -11.54 10.51 -2.91
CA ILE A 35 -11.08 10.54 -1.53
C ILE A 35 -11.72 9.39 -0.77
N GLN A 36 -10.89 8.57 -0.13
CA GLN A 36 -11.33 7.38 0.59
C GLN A 36 -10.70 7.29 1.97
N GLY A 37 -11.42 6.64 2.88
CA GLY A 37 -10.94 6.38 4.23
C GLY A 37 -11.93 5.58 5.05
N GLN A 38 -11.64 5.47 6.34
CA GLN A 38 -12.51 4.82 7.32
C GLN A 38 -12.64 5.68 8.58
N VAL A 39 -13.87 5.83 9.05
CA VAL A 39 -14.16 6.48 10.33
C VAL A 39 -14.23 5.44 11.43
N VAL A 40 -13.41 5.63 12.45
CA VAL A 40 -13.26 4.72 13.59
C VAL A 40 -13.23 5.49 14.91
N ASP A 41 -13.58 4.83 16.01
CA ASP A 41 -13.42 5.34 17.36
C ASP A 41 -12.17 4.69 18.00
N ALA A 42 -11.15 5.51 18.26
CA ALA A 42 -9.90 5.11 18.92
C ALA A 42 -9.93 5.41 20.42
N GLY A 43 -9.43 4.50 21.25
CA GLY A 43 -9.34 4.70 22.71
C GLY A 43 -8.19 5.64 23.09
N ILE A 44 -8.44 6.61 23.99
CA ILE A 44 -7.42 7.52 24.53
C ILE A 44 -6.92 6.99 25.88
N ARG A 45 -5.60 6.87 26.04
CA ARG A 45 -4.95 6.26 27.21
C ARG A 45 -4.56 7.25 28.32
N GLU A 46 -4.36 8.55 28.04
CA GLU A 46 -3.94 9.56 29.04
C GLU A 46 -4.63 10.93 28.85
N PRO A 47 -4.76 11.76 29.92
CA PRO A 47 -5.47 13.03 29.88
C PRO A 47 -4.54 14.16 29.42
N PHE A 48 -4.19 14.19 28.14
CA PHE A 48 -3.51 15.34 27.54
C PHE A 48 -4.51 16.17 26.72
N ASN A 49 -4.26 17.46 26.55
CA ASN A 49 -5.02 18.29 25.60
C ASN A 49 -4.92 17.66 24.20
N VAL A 50 -6.01 17.01 23.79
CA VAL A 50 -6.02 15.86 22.85
C VAL A 50 -5.82 16.29 21.38
N ASP A 51 -5.86 17.59 21.07
CA ASP A 51 -5.88 18.07 19.69
C ASP A 51 -4.51 18.55 19.19
N SER A 52 -3.65 19.08 20.06
CA SER A 52 -2.31 19.58 19.65
C SER A 52 -1.28 18.48 19.44
N LEU A 53 -1.60 17.23 19.80
CA LEU A 53 -0.72 16.07 19.70
C LEU A 53 -1.22 15.00 18.73
N LEU A 54 -2.39 15.21 18.10
CA LEU A 54 -2.92 14.28 17.11
C LEU A 54 -2.41 14.69 15.72
N ASP A 55 -1.64 13.82 15.07
CA ASP A 55 -1.38 13.95 13.65
C ASP A 55 -2.59 13.45 12.87
N PHE A 56 -3.38 14.37 12.30
CA PHE A 56 -4.56 14.03 11.52
C PHE A 56 -4.25 13.33 10.20
N LEU A 57 -3.01 13.38 9.69
CA LEU A 57 -2.60 12.68 8.48
C LEU A 57 -2.40 11.19 8.73
N THR A 58 -1.82 10.82 9.87
CA THR A 58 -1.62 9.41 10.27
C THR A 58 -2.77 8.87 11.10
N GLY A 59 -3.50 9.74 11.79
CA GLY A 59 -4.46 9.37 12.82
C GLY A 59 -3.79 8.78 14.06
N LEU A 60 -2.53 9.15 14.34
CA LEU A 60 -1.75 8.73 15.50
C LEU A 60 -1.50 9.91 16.43
N PHE A 61 -1.41 9.64 17.72
CA PHE A 61 -0.95 10.62 18.69
C PHE A 61 0.59 10.63 18.71
N ASN A 62 1.20 11.81 18.87
CA ASN A 62 2.65 11.97 18.97
C ASN A 62 3.24 10.98 19.98
N GLY A 63 4.22 10.20 19.53
CA GLY A 63 4.89 9.14 20.27
C GLY A 63 4.29 7.74 20.02
N GLU A 64 3.07 7.61 19.49
CA GLU A 64 2.50 6.31 19.11
C GLU A 64 3.15 5.72 17.85
N GLU A 65 3.78 6.54 17.02
CA GLU A 65 4.39 6.12 15.75
C GLU A 65 5.45 5.03 15.94
N ASP A 66 6.14 5.01 17.08
CA ASP A 66 7.23 4.06 17.33
C ASP A 66 6.72 2.68 17.78
N PHE A 67 5.51 2.61 18.35
CA PHE A 67 4.99 1.41 19.00
C PHE A 67 3.63 0.91 18.52
N ILE A 68 2.99 1.62 17.59
CA ILE A 68 1.72 1.18 17.01
C ILE A 68 1.90 -0.18 16.32
N THR A 69 0.91 -1.06 16.40
CA THR A 69 0.92 -2.33 15.68
C THR A 69 -0.41 -2.54 14.98
N PRO A 70 -0.46 -3.28 13.86
CA PRO A 70 -1.73 -3.61 13.20
C PRO A 70 -2.74 -4.25 14.15
N PHE A 71 -2.29 -5.01 15.15
CA PHE A 71 -3.14 -5.60 16.18
C PHE A 71 -3.86 -4.54 17.04
N LEU A 72 -3.21 -3.44 17.38
CA LEU A 72 -3.85 -2.35 18.12
C LEU A 72 -4.94 -1.68 17.26
N ASP A 73 -4.70 -1.53 15.96
CA ASP A 73 -5.65 -0.95 15.00
C ASP A 73 -6.83 -1.85 14.69
N PHE A 74 -6.63 -3.16 14.72
CA PHE A 74 -7.70 -4.13 14.53
C PHE A 74 -8.84 -3.96 15.56
N SER A 75 -8.50 -3.51 16.77
CA SER A 75 -9.48 -3.27 17.84
C SER A 75 -10.30 -1.97 17.70
N LEU A 76 -10.03 -1.16 16.68
CA LEU A 76 -10.73 0.11 16.47
C LEU A 76 -12.18 -0.14 16.06
N ALA A 77 -13.11 0.49 16.78
CA ALA A 77 -14.53 0.31 16.51
C ALA A 77 -14.95 1.16 15.31
N PRO A 78 -15.48 0.59 14.21
CA PRO A 78 -15.96 1.37 13.08
C PRO A 78 -17.19 2.19 13.45
N VAL A 79 -17.27 3.41 12.93
CA VAL A 79 -18.43 4.29 13.12
C VAL A 79 -19.46 3.98 12.05
N ARG A 80 -20.63 3.48 12.43
CA ARG A 80 -21.65 3.07 11.46
C ARG A 80 -22.28 4.27 10.75
N LYS A 81 -22.20 4.27 9.41
CA LYS A 81 -22.80 5.27 8.52
C LYS A 81 -22.55 6.71 8.99
N PRO A 82 -21.29 7.15 9.02
CA PRO A 82 -20.95 8.52 9.38
C PRO A 82 -21.46 9.47 8.30
N PHE A 83 -22.05 10.60 8.70
CA PHE A 83 -22.32 11.73 7.83
C PHE A 83 -21.10 12.65 7.85
N LEU A 84 -20.57 12.95 6.67
CA LEU A 84 -19.28 13.59 6.48
C LEU A 84 -19.39 14.73 5.47
N LYS A 85 -18.47 15.69 5.57
CA LYS A 85 -18.10 16.61 4.50
C LYS A 85 -16.61 16.48 4.21
N ILE A 86 -16.23 16.73 2.96
CA ILE A 86 -14.83 16.91 2.57
C ILE A 86 -14.57 18.39 2.35
N GLN A 87 -13.54 18.91 3.00
CA GLN A 87 -12.98 20.22 2.73
C GLN A 87 -11.61 20.03 2.05
N ILE A 88 -11.36 20.72 0.94
CA ILE A 88 -10.08 20.66 0.21
C ILE A 88 -9.38 22.00 0.42
N LEU A 89 -8.13 21.91 0.85
CA LEU A 89 -7.29 23.05 1.20
C LEU A 89 -6.03 23.04 0.33
N ARG A 90 -5.62 24.23 -0.09
CA ARG A 90 -4.29 24.47 -0.66
C ARG A 90 -3.51 25.26 0.37
N GLU A 91 -2.42 24.68 0.87
CA GLU A 91 -1.69 25.21 2.03
C GLU A 91 -2.63 25.37 3.25
N THR A 92 -3.17 26.56 3.48
CA THR A 92 -4.16 26.86 4.53
C THR A 92 -5.48 27.42 4.00
N GLU A 93 -5.59 27.67 2.70
CA GLU A 93 -6.78 28.25 2.07
C GLU A 93 -7.79 27.16 1.71
N LEU A 94 -9.05 27.33 2.14
CA LEU A 94 -10.15 26.45 1.75
C LEU A 94 -10.56 26.73 0.30
N ILE A 95 -10.34 25.75 -0.58
CA ILE A 95 -10.65 25.84 -2.01
C ILE A 95 -12.04 25.27 -2.32
N TYR A 96 -12.46 24.24 -1.58
CA TYR A 96 -13.72 23.57 -1.83
C TYR A 96 -14.29 22.92 -0.56
N GLU A 97 -15.61 22.89 -0.44
CA GLU A 97 -16.35 22.15 0.56
C GLU A 97 -17.47 21.35 -0.10
N SER A 98 -17.59 20.06 0.24
CA SER A 98 -18.62 19.18 -0.29
C SER A 98 -19.97 19.34 0.43
N ASP A 99 -21.03 18.92 -0.26
CA ASP A 99 -22.28 18.54 0.41
C ASP A 99 -22.07 17.39 1.40
N ILE A 100 -23.02 17.23 2.33
CA ILE A 100 -23.00 16.14 3.30
C ILE A 100 -23.28 14.82 2.58
N PHE A 101 -22.41 13.84 2.78
CA PHE A 101 -22.59 12.48 2.28
C PHE A 101 -22.46 11.46 3.41
N SER A 102 -22.95 10.23 3.19
CA SER A 102 -22.94 9.17 4.18
C SER A 102 -21.92 8.09 3.82
N GLY A 103 -21.16 7.63 4.80
CA GLY A 103 -20.31 6.44 4.69
C GLY A 103 -21.11 5.14 4.81
N SER A 104 -20.40 4.02 4.69
CA SER A 104 -20.92 2.67 4.77
C SER A 104 -21.23 2.26 6.22
N ARG A 105 -21.82 1.06 6.38
CA ARG A 105 -22.11 0.51 7.71
C ARG A 105 -20.86 0.22 8.54
N ASP A 106 -19.72 0.01 7.88
CA ASP A 106 -18.45 -0.36 8.51
C ASP A 106 -17.50 0.85 8.64
N GLY A 107 -18.04 2.06 8.50
CA GLY A 107 -17.32 3.32 8.66
C GLY A 107 -16.50 3.76 7.46
N PHE A 108 -16.40 2.95 6.40
CA PHE A 108 -15.74 3.35 5.16
C PHE A 108 -16.50 4.44 4.44
N PHE A 109 -15.79 5.36 3.80
CA PHE A 109 -16.39 6.40 2.99
C PHE A 109 -15.61 6.57 1.68
N ASN A 110 -16.34 6.91 0.62
CA ASN A 110 -15.80 7.18 -0.70
C ASN A 110 -16.43 8.46 -1.22
N PHE A 111 -15.60 9.43 -1.58
CA PHE A 111 -15.98 10.68 -2.22
C PHE A 111 -15.36 10.71 -3.61
N ASP A 112 -16.10 10.22 -4.62
CA ASP A 112 -15.77 10.33 -6.05
C ASP A 112 -16.45 11.60 -6.58
N SER A 113 -15.69 12.51 -7.15
CA SER A 113 -16.20 13.79 -7.64
C SER A 113 -15.54 14.20 -8.95
N GLN A 114 -16.34 14.79 -9.84
CA GLN A 114 -15.89 15.45 -11.06
C GLN A 114 -15.51 16.92 -10.82
N LEU A 115 -15.22 17.28 -9.57
CA LEU A 115 -14.77 18.61 -9.20
C LEU A 115 -13.55 19.01 -10.05
N LYS A 116 -13.62 20.22 -10.61
CA LYS A 116 -12.49 20.81 -11.31
C LYS A 116 -11.53 21.47 -10.32
N LEU A 117 -10.31 20.96 -10.23
CA LEU A 117 -9.21 21.54 -9.44
C LEU A 117 -8.02 21.82 -10.36
N GLU A 118 -7.32 22.92 -10.07
CA GLU A 118 -6.05 23.20 -10.73
C GLU A 118 -5.00 22.13 -10.36
N PRO A 119 -4.03 21.84 -11.24
CA PRO A 119 -2.94 20.92 -10.91
C PRO A 119 -2.14 21.39 -9.70
N GLY A 120 -1.81 20.47 -8.79
CA GLY A 120 -1.03 20.79 -7.61
C GLY A 120 -1.23 19.83 -6.44
N LEU A 121 -0.57 20.16 -5.33
CA LEU A 121 -0.67 19.44 -4.07
C LEU A 121 -1.70 20.12 -3.17
N TYR A 122 -2.61 19.31 -2.63
CA TYR A 122 -3.68 19.72 -1.74
C TYR A 122 -3.68 18.85 -0.48
N PHE A 123 -4.28 19.39 0.58
CA PHE A 123 -4.74 18.61 1.71
C PHE A 123 -6.26 18.54 1.68
N TYR A 124 -6.82 17.44 2.14
CA TYR A 124 -8.25 17.39 2.44
C TYR A 124 -8.49 17.10 3.91
N GLN A 125 -9.55 17.68 4.44
CA GLN A 125 -10.06 17.47 5.78
C GLN A 125 -11.38 16.70 5.70
N VAL A 126 -11.51 15.70 6.57
CA VAL A 126 -12.75 14.96 6.77
C VAL A 126 -13.47 15.57 7.97
N VAL A 127 -14.62 16.18 7.72
CA VAL A 127 -15.40 16.88 8.73
C VAL A 127 -16.62 16.04 9.11
N PHE A 128 -16.73 15.70 10.38
CA PHE A 128 -17.82 14.89 10.91
C PHE A 128 -19.09 15.73 11.15
N GLN A 129 -20.23 15.24 10.65
CA GLN A 129 -21.53 15.91 10.78
C GLN A 129 -22.54 15.14 11.66
N GLY A 130 -22.30 13.84 11.89
CA GLY A 130 -23.21 12.99 12.67
C GLY A 130 -23.15 11.53 12.22
N SER A 131 -23.96 10.66 12.83
CA SER A 131 -24.10 9.25 12.43
C SER A 131 -25.52 8.75 12.70
N ASP A 132 -25.94 7.69 12.00
CA ASP A 132 -27.28 7.08 12.17
C ASP A 132 -27.58 6.67 13.64
N SER A 133 -26.54 6.37 14.44
CA SER A 133 -26.67 6.01 15.87
C SER A 133 -27.12 7.15 16.78
N TYR A 134 -27.11 8.41 16.31
CA TYR A 134 -27.46 9.58 17.13
C TYR A 134 -28.97 9.71 17.41
N ARG A 135 -29.83 8.93 16.74
CA ARG A 135 -31.27 8.87 17.05
C ARG A 135 -31.64 7.99 18.26
N GLN A 136 -30.67 7.43 19.01
CA GLN A 136 -31.01 6.48 20.08
C GLN A 136 -30.27 6.53 21.43
N GLN A 137 -29.50 7.57 21.81
CA GLN A 137 -29.23 7.76 23.25
C GLN A 137 -28.66 9.11 23.69
N THR A 138 -29.39 9.72 24.61
CA THR A 138 -29.12 10.85 25.52
C THR A 138 -27.93 10.61 26.49
N ARG A 139 -27.02 9.67 26.20
CA ARG A 139 -25.87 9.34 27.08
C ARG A 139 -24.57 10.07 26.74
N ASP A 140 -24.49 10.70 25.56
CA ASP A 140 -23.29 11.43 25.14
C ASP A 140 -23.30 12.93 25.53
N LEU A 141 -24.37 13.41 26.17
CA LEU A 141 -24.48 14.81 26.62
C LEU A 141 -23.46 15.19 27.71
N ASN A 142 -22.95 14.21 28.47
CA ASN A 142 -21.89 14.46 29.47
C ASN A 142 -20.50 14.63 28.85
N PHE A 143 -20.31 14.30 27.56
CA PHE A 143 -19.08 14.62 26.82
C PHE A 143 -19.07 16.06 26.29
N ILE A 144 -20.25 16.67 26.14
CA ILE A 144 -20.42 18.04 25.62
C ILE A 144 -20.09 19.09 26.70
N THR A 145 -20.16 18.73 27.98
CA THR A 145 -19.98 19.70 29.09
C THR A 145 -18.53 20.17 29.30
N ASN A 146 -17.52 19.40 28.87
CA ASN A 146 -16.11 19.83 28.96
C ASN A 146 -15.59 20.53 27.70
N PHE A 147 -16.41 20.67 26.66
CA PHE A 147 -16.15 21.47 25.45
C PHE A 147 -16.67 22.91 25.57
N ARG A 148 -17.11 23.34 26.77
CA ARG A 148 -17.92 24.54 26.97
C ARG A 148 -17.21 25.89 26.76
N GLU A 149 -15.94 25.93 26.40
CA GLU A 149 -15.24 27.19 26.08
C GLU A 149 -14.97 27.43 24.58
N SER A 150 -15.35 26.52 23.67
CA SER A 150 -15.22 26.74 22.22
C SER A 150 -16.58 26.80 21.51
N ARG A 151 -17.44 27.73 21.91
CA ARG A 151 -18.61 28.08 21.10
C ARG A 151 -18.22 29.03 19.98
N ILE A 152 -17.82 28.52 18.80
CA ILE A 152 -18.26 28.98 17.45
C ILE A 152 -18.09 27.80 16.46
N ASN A 153 -19.20 27.33 15.89
CA ASN A 153 -19.41 26.43 14.72
C ASN A 153 -19.18 24.90 14.84
N ASN A 154 -20.25 24.15 14.51
CA ASN A 154 -20.43 22.69 14.50
C ASN A 154 -19.62 21.92 13.42
N TYR A 155 -18.29 22.04 13.41
CA TYR A 155 -17.44 21.29 12.47
C TYR A 155 -16.29 20.61 13.22
N THR A 156 -16.37 19.30 13.46
CA THR A 156 -15.25 18.55 14.03
C THR A 156 -14.47 17.89 12.90
N VAL A 157 -13.28 18.43 12.60
CA VAL A 157 -12.31 17.74 11.74
C VAL A 157 -11.87 16.47 12.47
N ILE A 158 -12.00 15.32 11.81
CA ILE A 158 -11.68 14.00 12.37
C ILE A 158 -10.51 13.32 11.66
N GLY A 159 -10.04 13.85 10.55
CA GLY A 159 -8.89 13.29 9.83
C GLY A 159 -8.49 14.15 8.64
N MET A 160 -7.28 13.92 8.13
CA MET A 160 -6.73 14.60 6.97
C MET A 160 -6.04 13.62 6.03
N GLY A 161 -5.88 14.01 4.77
CA GLY A 161 -5.04 13.29 3.82
C GLY A 161 -4.47 14.21 2.74
N ARG A 162 -3.49 13.70 1.99
CA ARG A 162 -2.89 14.39 0.84
C ARG A 162 -3.70 14.07 -0.42
N LEU A 163 -3.86 15.06 -1.30
CA LEU A 163 -4.44 14.91 -2.62
C LEU A 163 -3.50 15.54 -3.64
N THR A 164 -3.00 14.73 -4.56
CA THR A 164 -2.17 15.20 -5.67
C THR A 164 -3.02 15.26 -6.94
N VAL A 165 -3.24 16.45 -7.49
CA VAL A 165 -4.00 16.66 -8.73
C VAL A 165 -3.02 16.86 -9.87
N LEU A 166 -3.05 15.95 -10.85
CA LEU A 166 -2.20 16.02 -12.03
C LEU A 166 -2.91 16.74 -13.20
N PRO A 167 -2.16 17.46 -14.06
CA PRO A 167 -2.74 18.07 -15.25
C PRO A 167 -3.21 17.00 -16.24
N SER A 168 -4.27 17.29 -17.01
CA SER A 168 -4.84 16.30 -17.93
C SER A 168 -3.88 15.88 -19.05
N ASP A 169 -2.91 16.73 -19.39
CA ASP A 169 -1.86 16.51 -20.38
C ASP A 169 -0.53 16.00 -19.78
N TYR A 170 -0.51 15.66 -18.49
CA TYR A 170 0.68 15.12 -17.82
C TYR A 170 1.27 13.92 -18.56
N THR A 171 2.57 14.02 -18.89
CA THR A 171 3.34 12.96 -19.57
C THR A 171 4.48 12.40 -18.70
N GLY A 172 4.53 12.78 -17.43
CA GLY A 172 5.55 12.34 -16.48
C GLY A 172 5.27 10.94 -15.93
N TYR A 173 6.10 10.52 -14.98
CA TYR A 173 5.98 9.21 -14.35
C TYR A 173 4.94 9.19 -13.23
N ILE A 174 4.39 8.01 -12.96
CA ILE A 174 3.64 7.64 -11.76
C ILE A 174 4.17 6.29 -11.33
N THR A 175 4.71 6.20 -10.12
CA THR A 175 5.25 4.95 -9.58
C THR A 175 4.20 4.27 -8.72
N THR A 176 3.88 3.01 -9.05
CA THR A 176 3.09 2.14 -8.17
C THR A 176 3.97 1.01 -7.68
N SER A 177 4.13 0.90 -6.37
CA SER A 177 4.95 -0.14 -5.75
C SER A 177 4.14 -1.01 -4.82
N ASP A 178 4.38 -2.31 -4.89
CA ASP A 178 4.03 -3.22 -3.81
C ASP A 178 4.84 -2.93 -2.53
N ILE A 179 4.39 -3.45 -1.39
CA ILE A 179 5.05 -3.31 -0.09
C ILE A 179 5.80 -4.58 0.30
N ASP A 180 5.14 -5.72 0.33
CA ASP A 180 5.67 -6.93 0.96
C ASP A 180 6.67 -7.58 -0.01
N GLN A 181 7.88 -7.92 0.45
CA GLN A 181 8.95 -8.41 -0.43
C GLN A 181 9.37 -7.47 -1.58
N THR A 182 8.86 -6.23 -1.62
CA THR A 182 9.26 -5.20 -2.58
C THR A 182 9.87 -4.00 -1.87
N TYR A 183 9.14 -3.40 -0.92
CA TYR A 183 9.66 -2.35 -0.04
C TYR A 183 10.19 -2.93 1.26
N LEU A 184 9.41 -3.79 1.92
CA LEU A 184 9.76 -4.40 3.21
C LEU A 184 10.37 -5.78 3.03
N ALA A 185 11.44 -6.04 3.79
CA ALA A 185 12.06 -7.35 3.90
C ALA A 185 11.25 -8.20 4.90
N THR A 186 10.10 -8.71 4.49
CA THR A 186 9.21 -9.49 5.34
C THR A 186 9.56 -10.98 5.32
N ASP A 187 10.24 -11.51 6.34
CA ASP A 187 10.62 -12.94 6.39
C ASP A 187 9.40 -13.87 6.30
N LEU A 188 9.21 -14.48 5.13
CA LEU A 188 8.18 -15.47 4.85
C LEU A 188 8.60 -16.91 5.20
N GLU A 189 9.81 -17.11 5.75
CA GLU A 189 10.46 -18.42 6.00
C GLU A 189 9.60 -19.40 6.82
N THR A 190 8.58 -18.93 7.52
CA THR A 190 7.53 -19.79 8.06
C THR A 190 6.16 -19.22 7.77
N LYS A 191 5.18 -20.09 7.52
CA LYS A 191 3.74 -19.78 7.47
C LYS A 191 3.18 -19.08 8.75
N GLY A 192 4.04 -18.77 9.73
CA GLY A 192 3.78 -17.91 10.90
C GLY A 192 4.31 -16.47 10.78
N GLY A 193 5.13 -16.13 9.79
CA GLY A 193 5.70 -14.80 9.56
C GLY A 193 4.63 -13.74 9.25
N LYS A 194 3.64 -14.05 8.41
CA LYS A 194 2.48 -13.16 8.12
C LYS A 194 1.64 -12.80 9.37
N LEU A 195 1.80 -13.53 10.47
CA LEU A 195 1.09 -13.29 11.72
C LEU A 195 1.94 -12.48 12.70
N ALA A 196 3.28 -12.62 12.65
CA ALA A 196 4.19 -11.79 13.42
C ALA A 196 4.09 -10.31 12.99
N THR A 197 3.85 -10.05 11.70
CA THR A 197 3.68 -8.68 11.17
C THR A 197 2.55 -7.90 11.81
N LEU A 198 1.53 -8.58 12.38
CA LEU A 198 0.44 -7.96 13.14
C LEU A 198 0.91 -7.32 14.45
N PHE A 199 2.02 -7.81 15.01
CA PHE A 199 2.58 -7.36 16.29
C PHE A 199 3.87 -6.57 16.13
N GLU A 200 4.40 -6.49 14.92
CA GLU A 200 5.57 -5.68 14.60
C GLU A 200 5.24 -4.19 14.60
N THR A 201 6.04 -3.43 15.32
CA THR A 201 6.01 -1.97 15.30
C THR A 201 6.67 -1.42 14.03
N PRO A 202 6.49 -0.12 13.72
CA PRO A 202 7.22 0.54 12.64
C PRO A 202 8.74 0.44 12.77
N GLU A 203 9.28 0.29 13.99
CA GLU A 203 10.71 0.07 14.18
C GLU A 203 11.19 -1.33 13.77
N GLN A 204 10.32 -2.31 13.88
CA GLN A 204 10.64 -3.72 13.59
C GLN A 204 10.43 -4.05 12.11
N LYS A 205 9.65 -3.23 11.38
CA LYS A 205 9.47 -3.35 9.93
C LYS A 205 10.69 -2.82 9.21
N LEU A 206 11.56 -3.73 8.80
CA LEU A 206 12.80 -3.39 8.11
C LEU A 206 12.57 -3.32 6.60
N PRO A 207 12.99 -2.23 5.94
CA PRO A 207 12.95 -2.16 4.48
C PRO A 207 14.03 -3.05 3.86
N ILE A 208 13.82 -3.45 2.60
CA ILE A 208 14.90 -3.98 1.77
C ILE A 208 16.00 -2.90 1.69
N PRO A 209 17.27 -3.24 1.98
CA PRO A 209 18.35 -2.26 1.96
C PRO A 209 18.40 -1.48 0.64
N GLY A 210 18.56 -0.17 0.76
CA GLY A 210 18.61 0.75 -0.38
C GLY A 210 17.24 1.13 -0.96
N MET A 211 16.17 0.42 -0.63
CA MET A 211 14.85 0.67 -1.23
C MET A 211 14.24 2.03 -0.84
N PRO A 212 14.34 2.49 0.43
CA PRO A 212 13.94 3.85 0.79
C PRO A 212 14.66 4.93 -0.01
N GLU A 213 15.97 4.75 -0.22
CA GLU A 213 16.78 5.70 -0.98
C GLU A 213 16.40 5.69 -2.45
N LEU A 214 16.14 4.50 -3.01
CA LEU A 214 15.67 4.39 -4.39
C LEU A 214 14.37 5.17 -4.62
N TYR A 215 13.38 5.08 -3.73
CA TYR A 215 12.15 5.87 -3.87
C TYR A 215 12.41 7.38 -3.83
N LYS A 216 13.31 7.85 -2.96
CA LYS A 216 13.68 9.27 -2.87
C LYS A 216 14.37 9.73 -4.14
N GLU A 217 15.35 8.98 -4.62
CA GLU A 217 16.09 9.25 -5.86
C GLU A 217 15.17 9.25 -7.09
N MET A 218 14.25 8.28 -7.18
CA MET A 218 13.24 8.25 -8.23
C MET A 218 12.43 9.53 -8.19
N LYS A 219 11.79 9.89 -7.06
CA LYS A 219 10.98 11.11 -6.96
C LYS A 219 11.80 12.36 -7.28
N LEU A 220 13.04 12.45 -6.81
CA LEU A 220 13.91 13.59 -7.09
C LEU A 220 14.13 13.78 -8.60
N HIS A 221 14.42 12.70 -9.32
CA HIS A 221 14.79 12.75 -10.73
C HIS A 221 13.62 12.63 -11.72
N THR A 222 12.43 12.30 -11.24
CA THR A 222 11.19 12.27 -12.05
C THR A 222 10.29 13.49 -11.79
N ASN A 223 10.86 14.62 -11.37
CA ASN A 223 10.16 15.87 -11.08
C ASN A 223 9.06 15.71 -10.00
N ASN A 224 9.44 15.08 -8.89
CA ASN A 224 8.56 14.73 -7.78
C ASN A 224 7.34 13.92 -8.23
N SER A 225 7.56 12.92 -9.08
CA SER A 225 6.48 12.08 -9.60
C SER A 225 5.67 11.45 -8.48
N PRO A 226 4.37 11.24 -8.65
CA PRO A 226 3.55 10.59 -7.63
C PRO A 226 4.03 9.16 -7.32
N LEU A 227 4.02 8.81 -6.04
CA LEU A 227 4.34 7.47 -5.53
C LEU A 227 3.12 6.89 -4.81
N SER A 228 2.59 5.80 -5.35
CA SER A 228 1.48 5.04 -4.77
C SER A 228 1.95 3.69 -4.28
N PHE A 229 1.67 3.36 -3.04
CA PHE A 229 1.81 2.00 -2.54
C PHE A 229 0.52 1.20 -2.70
N ILE A 230 0.67 -0.08 -3.00
CA ILE A 230 -0.40 -1.06 -3.00
C ILE A 230 0.01 -2.27 -2.15
N SER A 231 -0.90 -2.78 -1.33
CA SER A 231 -0.65 -4.04 -0.61
C SER A 231 -1.95 -4.78 -0.40
N ALA A 232 -1.89 -6.10 -0.53
CA ALA A 232 -3.02 -6.97 -0.21
C ALA A 232 -3.24 -7.13 1.31
N SER A 233 -2.40 -6.50 2.13
CA SER A 233 -2.57 -6.42 3.58
C SER A 233 -3.88 -5.72 3.97
N PRO A 234 -4.54 -6.15 5.07
CA PRO A 234 -5.78 -5.55 5.52
C PRO A 234 -5.66 -4.05 5.86
N HIS A 235 -6.76 -3.31 5.70
CA HIS A 235 -6.84 -1.87 5.99
C HIS A 235 -6.37 -1.43 7.39
N PHE A 236 -6.42 -2.29 8.40
CA PHE A 236 -5.92 -1.96 9.75
C PHE A 236 -4.39 -1.91 9.86
N PHE A 237 -3.64 -2.25 8.81
CA PHE A 237 -2.19 -1.98 8.73
C PHE A 237 -1.86 -0.52 8.40
N ARG A 238 -2.88 0.29 8.04
CA ARG A 238 -2.72 1.64 7.49
C ARG A 238 -1.83 2.55 8.33
N ARG A 239 -2.11 2.68 9.62
CA ARG A 239 -1.37 3.62 10.49
C ARG A 239 0.06 3.14 10.73
N SER A 240 0.26 1.83 10.95
CA SER A 240 1.60 1.27 11.10
C SER A 240 2.45 1.42 9.83
N LEU A 241 1.90 1.13 8.65
CA LEU A 241 2.65 1.25 7.40
C LEU A 241 2.94 2.72 7.05
N ALA A 242 1.97 3.61 7.24
CA ALA A 242 2.19 5.04 7.04
C ALA A 242 3.27 5.61 7.99
N ALA A 243 3.32 5.13 9.24
CA ALA A 243 4.37 5.48 10.18
C ALA A 243 5.75 4.94 9.73
N THR A 244 5.83 3.69 9.27
CA THR A 244 7.07 3.10 8.72
C THR A 244 7.58 3.89 7.50
N ILE A 245 6.72 4.16 6.53
CA ILE A 245 7.07 4.90 5.30
C ILE A 245 7.56 6.31 5.64
N ARG A 246 6.88 6.99 6.57
CA ARG A 246 7.29 8.32 7.04
C ARG A 246 8.64 8.28 7.78
N LYS A 247 8.87 7.28 8.62
CA LYS A 247 10.13 7.08 9.34
C LYS A 247 11.31 6.93 8.38
N ASP A 248 11.09 6.21 7.28
CA ASP A 248 12.09 6.01 6.23
C ASP A 248 12.30 7.26 5.34
N GLY A 249 11.56 8.34 5.60
CA GLY A 249 11.65 9.61 4.87
C GLY A 249 11.07 9.53 3.46
N ILE A 250 10.16 8.60 3.19
CA ILE A 250 9.56 8.40 1.88
C ILE A 250 8.28 9.25 1.77
N GLU A 251 8.24 10.15 0.80
CA GLU A 251 7.03 10.91 0.49
C GLU A 251 6.10 10.11 -0.42
N MET A 252 5.06 9.50 0.16
CA MET A 252 3.99 8.83 -0.60
C MET A 252 2.77 9.73 -0.84
N ASP A 253 2.11 9.51 -1.97
CA ASP A 253 0.88 10.20 -2.39
C ASP A 253 -0.37 9.39 -2.05
N SER A 254 -0.29 8.06 -2.15
CA SER A 254 -1.39 7.17 -1.79
C SER A 254 -0.94 5.82 -1.25
N LEU A 255 -1.72 5.25 -0.33
CA LEU A 255 -1.55 3.91 0.24
C LEU A 255 -2.85 3.11 0.08
N ASN A 256 -2.83 2.10 -0.78
CA ASN A 256 -3.99 1.26 -1.09
C ASN A 256 -3.90 -0.08 -0.34
N LEU A 257 -4.82 -0.29 0.63
CA LEU A 257 -4.88 -1.52 1.42
C LEU A 257 -6.20 -2.26 1.25
N LYS A 258 -6.16 -3.59 1.40
CA LYS A 258 -7.32 -4.44 1.19
C LYS A 258 -8.37 -4.21 2.27
N TYR A 259 -9.56 -3.83 1.83
CA TYR A 259 -10.74 -3.77 2.68
C TYR A 259 -11.31 -5.17 2.87
N LEU A 260 -11.30 -5.65 4.11
CA LEU A 260 -11.94 -6.90 4.48
C LEU A 260 -13.40 -6.61 4.77
N ASN A 261 -14.32 -7.34 4.13
CA ASN A 261 -15.76 -7.22 4.36
C ASN A 261 -16.40 -8.60 4.53
N GLY A 262 -17.57 -8.61 5.17
CA GLY A 262 -18.44 -9.80 5.27
C GLY A 262 -17.77 -11.01 5.92
N THR A 263 -17.76 -12.14 5.22
CA THR A 263 -17.31 -13.44 5.75
C THR A 263 -15.82 -13.47 6.09
N LEU A 264 -14.96 -12.79 5.33
CA LEU A 264 -13.52 -12.73 5.63
C LEU A 264 -13.24 -11.99 6.93
N GLN A 265 -13.95 -10.88 7.17
CA GLN A 265 -13.85 -10.15 8.43
C GLN A 265 -14.28 -11.05 9.60
N ASN A 266 -15.41 -11.75 9.50
CA ASN A 266 -15.86 -12.68 10.54
C ASN A 266 -14.86 -13.83 10.83
N VAL A 267 -14.18 -14.34 9.81
CA VAL A 267 -13.14 -15.38 9.97
C VAL A 267 -11.91 -14.80 10.66
N MET A 268 -11.47 -13.60 10.26
CA MET A 268 -10.36 -12.90 10.90
C MET A 268 -10.69 -12.51 12.33
N ASP A 269 -11.89 -12.00 12.59
CA ASP A 269 -12.39 -11.69 13.92
C ASP A 269 -12.37 -12.92 14.82
N LYS A 270 -12.80 -14.09 14.34
CA LYS A 270 -12.71 -15.35 15.11
C LYS A 270 -11.27 -15.77 15.36
N ALA A 271 -10.40 -15.67 14.35
CA ALA A 271 -8.99 -16.03 14.48
C ALA A 271 -8.29 -15.15 15.52
N ILE A 272 -8.54 -13.84 15.49
CA ILE A 272 -7.94 -12.88 16.40
C ILE A 272 -8.61 -12.94 17.80
N ASN A 273 -9.93 -13.13 17.88
CA ASN A 273 -10.63 -13.35 19.16
C ASN A 273 -10.16 -14.60 19.91
N SER A 274 -9.70 -15.64 19.21
CA SER A 274 -9.05 -16.79 19.86
C SER A 274 -7.72 -16.46 20.54
N ILE A 275 -7.11 -15.31 20.21
CA ILE A 275 -5.91 -14.75 20.87
C ILE A 275 -6.32 -13.96 22.13
N PHE A 276 -7.49 -13.31 22.10
CA PHE A 276 -8.01 -12.48 23.20
C PHE A 276 -8.50 -13.26 24.44
N ASN A 277 -8.33 -14.59 24.49
CA ASN A 277 -8.26 -15.31 25.77
C ASN A 277 -7.00 -14.87 26.50
N LEU A 278 -7.05 -13.67 27.08
CA LEU A 278 -5.96 -13.02 27.78
C LEU A 278 -5.30 -13.99 28.78
N ASP A 279 -6.11 -14.77 29.51
CA ASP A 279 -5.62 -15.77 30.48
C ASP A 279 -4.72 -16.86 29.86
N ASP A 280 -4.97 -17.28 28.61
CA ASP A 280 -4.19 -18.31 27.90
C ASP A 280 -2.91 -17.72 27.27
N LEU A 281 -2.96 -16.49 26.76
CA LEU A 281 -1.78 -15.77 26.27
C LEU A 281 -0.80 -15.48 27.43
N PHE A 282 -1.34 -15.17 28.61
CA PHE A 282 -0.57 -14.88 29.82
C PHE A 282 0.02 -16.13 30.50
N ARG A 283 -0.60 -17.30 30.34
CA ARG A 283 -0.09 -18.57 30.91
C ARG A 283 0.87 -19.32 29.99
N ASP A 284 0.58 -19.38 28.69
CA ASP A 284 1.28 -20.29 27.78
C ASP A 284 2.32 -19.58 26.88
N GLY A 285 2.37 -18.24 26.91
CA GLY A 285 3.26 -17.43 26.08
C GLY A 285 2.80 -17.28 24.62
N PHE A 286 3.56 -16.50 23.83
CA PHE A 286 3.19 -16.12 22.46
C PHE A 286 3.21 -17.28 21.45
N ALA A 287 4.08 -18.27 21.63
CA ALA A 287 4.26 -19.38 20.70
C ALA A 287 3.00 -20.27 20.51
N PRO A 288 2.30 -20.73 21.56
CA PRO A 288 1.08 -21.52 21.41
C PRO A 288 -0.10 -20.72 20.82
N ALA A 289 -0.19 -19.41 21.07
CA ALA A 289 -1.20 -18.55 20.44
C ALA A 289 -1.00 -18.45 18.91
N LEU A 290 0.25 -18.30 18.46
CA LEU A 290 0.61 -18.35 17.04
C LEU A 290 0.28 -19.70 16.40
N ASN A 291 0.50 -20.82 17.12
CA ASN A 291 0.15 -22.15 16.64
C ASN A 291 -1.37 -22.39 16.49
N ARG A 292 -2.18 -21.87 17.42
CA ARG A 292 -3.65 -21.90 17.31
C ARG A 292 -4.13 -21.11 16.10
N MET A 293 -3.57 -19.92 15.89
CA MET A 293 -3.92 -19.08 14.75
C MET A 293 -3.50 -19.71 13.41
N LYS A 294 -2.32 -20.33 13.34
CA LYS A 294 -1.86 -21.10 12.17
C LYS A 294 -2.82 -22.23 11.78
N LYS A 295 -3.47 -22.89 12.76
CA LYS A 295 -4.46 -23.96 12.51
C LYS A 295 -5.75 -23.42 11.87
N PHE A 296 -6.22 -22.24 12.27
CA PHE A 296 -7.40 -21.59 11.67
C PHE A 296 -7.10 -20.95 10.32
N TRP A 297 -5.88 -20.44 10.13
CA TRP A 297 -5.45 -19.87 8.86
C TRP A 297 -5.14 -20.95 7.80
N ASN A 298 -4.66 -22.14 8.21
CA ASN A 298 -4.42 -23.26 7.30
C ASN A 298 -5.71 -23.84 6.66
N SER A 299 -6.89 -23.57 7.21
CA SER A 299 -8.18 -23.96 6.59
C SER A 299 -8.80 -22.86 5.72
N SER A 300 -8.23 -21.65 5.71
CA SER A 300 -8.70 -20.48 4.96
C SER A 300 -7.62 -19.92 4.03
N TYR A 301 -6.91 -20.79 3.30
CA TYR A 301 -5.96 -20.45 2.21
C TYR A 301 -6.65 -19.77 1.01
N LEU A 302 -7.18 -18.57 1.24
CA LEU A 302 -7.73 -17.63 0.25
C LEU A 302 -6.65 -16.68 -0.33
N SER A 303 -5.36 -16.92 -0.05
CA SER A 303 -4.34 -15.85 0.01
C SER A 303 -3.47 -15.61 -1.23
N LEU A 304 -3.87 -16.04 -2.43
CA LEU A 304 -3.27 -15.56 -3.71
C LEU A 304 -4.36 -15.03 -4.66
N PHE A 305 -5.53 -15.67 -4.66
CA PHE A 305 -6.70 -15.32 -5.49
C PHE A 305 -7.32 -13.98 -5.13
N ASP A 306 -7.36 -13.69 -3.84
CA ASP A 306 -7.78 -12.37 -3.35
C ASP A 306 -6.73 -11.29 -3.63
N GLN A 307 -5.44 -11.64 -3.71
CA GLN A 307 -4.37 -10.67 -3.93
C GLN A 307 -4.36 -10.19 -5.38
N LEU A 308 -4.39 -11.12 -6.35
CA LEU A 308 -4.49 -10.80 -7.78
C LEU A 308 -5.69 -9.92 -8.07
N THR A 309 -6.87 -10.36 -7.62
CA THR A 309 -8.12 -9.62 -7.83
C THR A 309 -8.05 -8.21 -7.25
N TYR A 310 -7.58 -8.09 -6.01
CA TYR A 310 -7.48 -6.81 -5.33
C TYR A 310 -6.48 -5.88 -6.03
N LYS A 311 -5.25 -6.34 -6.29
CA LYS A 311 -4.21 -5.52 -6.91
C LYS A 311 -4.60 -5.09 -8.32
N LEU A 312 -5.08 -6.03 -9.15
CA LEU A 312 -5.53 -5.73 -10.51
C LEU A 312 -6.70 -4.74 -10.53
N SER A 313 -7.72 -4.95 -9.69
CA SER A 313 -8.85 -4.00 -9.62
C SER A 313 -8.45 -2.63 -9.08
N THR A 314 -7.47 -2.56 -8.18
CA THR A 314 -6.94 -1.30 -7.65
C THR A 314 -6.12 -0.55 -8.70
N LEU A 315 -5.26 -1.23 -9.46
CA LEU A 315 -4.51 -0.63 -10.57
C LEU A 315 -5.46 -0.03 -11.62
N LEU A 316 -6.46 -0.80 -12.06
CA LEU A 316 -7.48 -0.31 -12.99
C LEU A 316 -8.31 0.83 -12.38
N HIS A 317 -8.63 0.78 -11.09
CA HIS A 317 -9.37 1.85 -10.44
C HIS A 317 -8.56 3.14 -10.35
N ASN A 318 -7.28 3.06 -9.96
CA ASN A 318 -6.37 4.20 -9.91
C ASN A 318 -6.21 4.81 -11.30
N ARG A 319 -6.11 3.98 -12.34
CA ARG A 319 -5.98 4.42 -13.73
C ARG A 319 -7.11 5.36 -14.15
N LEU A 320 -8.35 5.14 -13.70
CA LEU A 320 -9.51 6.02 -13.99
C LEU A 320 -9.28 7.50 -13.61
N TYR A 321 -8.44 7.75 -12.60
CA TYR A 321 -8.15 9.08 -12.07
C TYR A 321 -6.79 9.63 -12.56
N GLN A 322 -5.99 8.82 -13.24
CA GLN A 322 -4.70 9.23 -13.76
C GLN A 322 -4.86 9.92 -15.14
N PRO A 323 -3.91 10.79 -15.54
CA PRO A 323 -3.87 11.37 -16.88
C PRO A 323 -3.58 10.32 -17.96
N THR A 324 -4.17 10.49 -19.15
CA THR A 324 -4.08 9.50 -20.23
C THR A 324 -2.64 9.24 -20.69
N ARG A 325 -1.80 10.27 -20.72
CA ARG A 325 -0.41 10.16 -21.21
C ARG A 325 0.62 9.95 -20.10
N ALA A 326 0.19 9.76 -18.86
CA ALA A 326 1.08 9.45 -17.76
C ALA A 326 1.78 8.11 -18.01
N LYS A 327 3.07 8.05 -17.67
CA LYS A 327 3.89 6.84 -17.78
C LYS A 327 3.95 6.13 -16.44
N GLU A 328 3.76 4.82 -16.41
CA GLU A 328 3.72 4.05 -15.16
C GLU A 328 5.01 3.26 -14.95
N ILE A 329 5.54 3.34 -13.73
CA ILE A 329 6.60 2.48 -13.21
C ILE A 329 5.93 1.52 -12.23
N LEU A 330 5.94 0.23 -12.53
CA LEU A 330 5.33 -0.79 -11.68
C LEU A 330 6.43 -1.58 -10.98
N MET A 331 6.38 -1.66 -9.65
CA MET A 331 7.34 -2.36 -8.81
C MET A 331 6.61 -3.40 -7.97
N GLY A 332 7.11 -4.64 -7.98
CA GLY A 332 6.52 -5.75 -7.24
C GLY A 332 7.54 -6.85 -6.96
N ASP A 333 7.05 -8.03 -6.59
CA ASP A 333 7.89 -9.18 -6.24
C ASP A 333 7.48 -10.48 -6.95
N ASN A 334 8.36 -11.48 -6.88
CA ASN A 334 8.11 -12.78 -7.49
C ASN A 334 7.20 -13.70 -6.63
N THR A 335 6.97 -13.42 -5.35
CA THR A 335 6.20 -14.28 -4.43
C THR A 335 4.68 -14.05 -4.52
N GLU A 336 4.21 -12.81 -4.68
CA GLU A 336 2.76 -12.48 -4.73
C GLU A 336 2.18 -12.49 -6.16
N SER A 337 2.92 -12.99 -7.13
CA SER A 337 2.52 -13.06 -8.54
C SER A 337 2.31 -11.69 -9.20
N ASP A 338 3.03 -10.65 -8.75
CA ASP A 338 2.93 -9.30 -9.31
C ASP A 338 3.29 -9.26 -10.80
N TYR A 339 4.22 -10.11 -11.23
CA TYR A 339 4.55 -10.30 -12.66
C TYR A 339 3.33 -10.67 -13.52
N LEU A 340 2.43 -11.52 -13.02
CA LEU A 340 1.18 -11.86 -13.71
C LEU A 340 0.19 -10.68 -13.64
N ILE A 341 0.04 -10.06 -12.47
CA ILE A 341 -0.90 -8.94 -12.27
C ILE A 341 -0.59 -7.78 -13.20
N PHE A 342 0.68 -7.37 -13.27
CA PHE A 342 1.14 -6.30 -14.15
C PHE A 342 1.04 -6.69 -15.63
N THR A 343 1.21 -7.97 -15.97
CA THR A 343 0.97 -8.46 -17.33
C THR A 343 -0.50 -8.34 -17.71
N LEU A 344 -1.42 -8.86 -16.88
CA LEU A 344 -2.86 -8.79 -17.14
C LEU A 344 -3.36 -7.34 -17.21
N TYR A 345 -2.86 -6.47 -16.35
CA TYR A 345 -3.17 -5.04 -16.38
C TYR A 345 -2.86 -4.42 -17.75
N GLN A 346 -1.66 -4.67 -18.29
CA GLN A 346 -1.28 -4.18 -19.63
C GLN A 346 -2.16 -4.77 -20.73
N LEU A 347 -2.42 -6.09 -20.73
CA LEU A 347 -3.26 -6.75 -21.74
C LEU A 347 -4.68 -6.18 -21.78
N ILE A 348 -5.25 -5.87 -20.60
CA ILE A 348 -6.57 -5.27 -20.46
C ILE A 348 -6.59 -3.85 -21.02
N LEU A 349 -5.60 -3.01 -20.69
CA LEU A 349 -5.53 -1.63 -21.17
C LEU A 349 -5.23 -1.51 -22.67
N MET A 350 -4.54 -2.50 -23.22
CA MET A 350 -4.30 -2.63 -24.66
C MET A 350 -5.52 -3.19 -25.43
N ASP A 351 -6.62 -3.53 -24.74
CA ASP A 351 -7.83 -4.13 -25.33
C ASP A 351 -7.54 -5.46 -26.06
N LEU A 352 -6.56 -6.22 -25.57
CA LEU A 352 -6.25 -7.56 -26.09
C LEU A 352 -7.17 -8.64 -25.50
N ILE A 353 -7.77 -8.36 -24.34
CA ILE A 353 -8.79 -9.17 -23.70
C ILE A 353 -9.83 -8.21 -23.13
N SER A 354 -11.07 -8.24 -23.63
CA SER A 354 -12.10 -7.31 -23.17
C SER A 354 -13.52 -7.88 -23.20
N GLY A 355 -14.46 -7.11 -22.67
CA GLY A 355 -15.87 -7.47 -22.67
C GLY A 355 -16.15 -8.80 -21.95
N LYS A 356 -16.96 -9.65 -22.58
CA LYS A 356 -17.35 -10.94 -22.01
C LYS A 356 -16.19 -11.94 -21.98
N GLU A 357 -15.30 -11.87 -22.97
CA GLU A 357 -14.11 -12.72 -23.03
C GLU A 357 -13.21 -12.50 -21.81
N LEU A 358 -13.00 -11.24 -21.40
CA LEU A 358 -12.27 -10.93 -20.16
C LEU A 358 -12.93 -11.51 -18.91
N GLU A 359 -14.25 -11.39 -18.79
CA GLU A 359 -14.99 -11.97 -17.66
C GLU A 359 -14.86 -13.49 -17.61
N ASP A 360 -15.06 -14.15 -18.76
CA ASP A 360 -14.98 -15.61 -18.88
C ASP A 360 -13.54 -16.10 -18.66
N TYR A 361 -12.53 -15.39 -19.17
CA TYR A 361 -11.12 -15.67 -18.94
C TYR A 361 -10.76 -15.56 -17.47
N LEU A 362 -11.08 -14.44 -16.80
CA LEU A 362 -10.75 -14.25 -15.39
C LEU A 362 -11.45 -15.30 -14.51
N TYR A 363 -12.71 -15.62 -14.81
CA TYR A 363 -13.48 -16.62 -14.07
C TYR A 363 -12.89 -18.03 -14.20
N ASN A 364 -12.35 -18.38 -15.37
CA ASN A 364 -11.73 -19.67 -15.64
C ASN A 364 -10.21 -19.67 -15.45
N LEU A 365 -9.62 -18.55 -15.04
CA LEU A 365 -8.18 -18.43 -14.86
C LEU A 365 -7.74 -19.39 -13.75
N HIS A 366 -7.00 -20.42 -14.14
CA HIS A 366 -6.36 -21.36 -13.24
C HIS A 366 -4.89 -20.98 -13.11
N PHE A 367 -4.52 -20.38 -11.98
CA PHE A 367 -3.13 -20.02 -11.71
C PHE A 367 -2.63 -20.81 -10.50
N LEU A 368 -1.47 -21.48 -10.66
CA LEU A 368 -0.89 -22.36 -9.64
C LEU A 368 -1.87 -23.43 -9.11
N GLY A 369 -2.70 -23.99 -10.00
CA GLY A 369 -3.58 -25.14 -9.74
C GLY A 369 -4.91 -24.85 -9.04
N ARG A 370 -5.41 -23.60 -9.06
CA ARG A 370 -6.67 -23.20 -8.37
C ARG A 370 -7.40 -22.07 -9.11
N ASN A 371 -8.72 -21.93 -8.86
CA ASN A 371 -9.56 -20.88 -9.46
C ASN A 371 -9.17 -19.50 -8.94
N ALA A 372 -8.84 -18.56 -9.84
CA ALA A 372 -8.21 -17.32 -9.45
C ALA A 372 -9.15 -16.15 -9.12
N VAL A 373 -10.33 -16.10 -9.72
CA VAL A 373 -11.23 -14.94 -9.61
C VAL A 373 -12.68 -15.39 -9.43
N THR A 374 -13.40 -14.77 -8.49
CA THR A 374 -14.84 -14.98 -8.37
C THR A 374 -15.58 -14.27 -9.51
N ARG A 375 -16.79 -14.74 -9.86
CA ARG A 375 -17.57 -14.11 -10.93
C ARG A 375 -17.86 -12.63 -10.67
N ASP A 376 -18.21 -12.27 -9.44
CA ASP A 376 -18.47 -10.87 -9.06
C ASP A 376 -17.25 -9.98 -9.24
N ASN A 377 -16.07 -10.51 -8.91
CA ASN A 377 -14.81 -9.81 -9.09
C ASN A 377 -14.41 -9.69 -10.57
N ALA A 378 -14.65 -10.74 -11.37
CA ALA A 378 -14.45 -10.68 -12.82
C ALA A 378 -15.36 -9.63 -13.47
N ILE A 379 -16.63 -9.55 -13.06
CA ILE A 379 -17.58 -8.50 -13.50
C ILE A 379 -17.07 -7.12 -13.10
N LYS A 380 -16.57 -6.95 -11.88
CA LYS A 380 -16.00 -5.68 -11.40
C LYS A 380 -14.78 -5.26 -12.24
N ILE A 381 -13.85 -6.19 -12.48
CA ILE A 381 -12.64 -5.93 -13.29
C ILE A 381 -13.03 -5.56 -14.72
N LYS A 382 -13.96 -6.30 -15.34
CA LYS A 382 -14.50 -5.97 -16.68
C LYS A 382 -15.07 -4.55 -16.71
N LYS A 383 -15.87 -4.16 -15.71
CA LYS A 383 -16.46 -2.82 -15.65
C LYS A 383 -15.36 -1.74 -15.59
N LEU A 384 -14.37 -1.90 -14.71
CA LEU A 384 -13.25 -0.97 -14.60
C LEU A 384 -12.43 -0.90 -15.90
N ALA A 385 -12.21 -2.04 -16.56
CA ALA A 385 -11.54 -2.11 -17.85
C ALA A 385 -12.29 -1.33 -18.93
N SER A 386 -13.60 -1.53 -19.07
CA SER A 386 -14.44 -0.77 -20.01
C SER A 386 -14.38 0.73 -19.75
N GLU A 387 -14.39 1.16 -18.49
CA GLU A 387 -14.27 2.58 -18.12
C GLU A 387 -12.88 3.14 -18.44
N CYS A 388 -11.81 2.38 -18.17
CA CYS A 388 -10.44 2.78 -18.54
C CYS A 388 -10.31 2.96 -20.06
N LEU A 389 -10.80 2.01 -20.84
CA LEU A 389 -10.76 2.07 -22.31
C LEU A 389 -11.60 3.24 -22.85
N ALA A 390 -12.74 3.55 -22.24
CA ALA A 390 -13.56 4.69 -22.62
C ALA A 390 -12.87 6.03 -22.36
N ILE A 391 -12.05 6.12 -21.31
CA ILE A 391 -11.33 7.34 -20.91
C ILE A 391 -10.02 7.50 -21.69
N HIS A 392 -9.24 6.43 -21.83
CA HIS A 392 -7.87 6.48 -22.30
C HIS A 392 -7.68 5.97 -23.73
N GLY A 393 -8.66 5.25 -24.28
CA GLY A 393 -8.49 4.45 -25.48
C GLY A 393 -7.60 3.23 -25.23
N LYS A 394 -7.16 2.60 -26.33
CA LYS A 394 -6.29 1.42 -26.32
C LYS A 394 -4.84 1.89 -26.22
N MET A 395 -4.31 1.96 -25.01
CA MET A 395 -2.96 2.48 -24.75
C MET A 395 -2.32 1.71 -23.60
N ASN A 396 -1.04 1.39 -23.73
CA ASN A 396 -0.25 0.89 -22.62
C ASN A 396 0.48 2.07 -21.93
N PRO A 397 0.11 2.46 -20.71
CA PRO A 397 0.81 3.52 -19.98
C PRO A 397 2.11 3.04 -19.34
N VAL A 398 2.32 1.72 -19.24
CA VAL A 398 3.46 1.14 -18.53
C VAL A 398 4.74 1.39 -19.31
N GLU A 399 5.76 1.93 -18.63
CA GLU A 399 7.09 2.14 -19.19
C GLU A 399 8.08 1.06 -18.74
N VAL A 400 7.99 0.65 -17.47
CA VAL A 400 8.85 -0.37 -16.89
C VAL A 400 8.11 -1.15 -15.80
N VAL A 401 8.34 -2.46 -15.78
CA VAL A 401 7.88 -3.36 -14.73
C VAL A 401 9.10 -3.99 -14.08
N LEU A 402 9.27 -3.78 -12.78
CA LEU A 402 10.40 -4.24 -11.98
C LEU A 402 9.90 -5.26 -10.95
N ILE A 403 10.52 -6.43 -10.93
CA ILE A 403 10.16 -7.52 -10.03
C ILE A 403 11.36 -7.88 -9.17
N ASN A 404 11.23 -7.70 -7.86
CA ASN A 404 12.25 -8.08 -6.91
C ASN A 404 12.31 -9.61 -6.78
N MET A 405 13.51 -10.17 -6.90
CA MET A 405 13.75 -11.59 -6.72
C MET A 405 13.93 -11.92 -5.25
N SER A 406 12.86 -12.41 -4.64
CA SER A 406 12.92 -13.09 -3.35
C SER A 406 13.28 -14.56 -3.53
N HIS A 407 14.08 -15.10 -2.60
CA HIS A 407 14.42 -16.52 -2.54
C HIS A 407 13.20 -17.42 -2.31
N MET A 408 12.07 -16.85 -1.88
CA MET A 408 10.82 -17.56 -1.60
C MET A 408 9.93 -17.73 -2.83
N GLY A 409 10.16 -16.94 -3.87
CA GLY A 409 9.35 -16.95 -5.08
C GLY A 409 9.92 -17.87 -6.16
N PRO A 410 9.12 -18.16 -7.20
CA PRO A 410 9.61 -18.84 -8.40
C PRO A 410 10.80 -18.09 -9.00
N VAL A 411 11.72 -18.86 -9.58
CA VAL A 411 12.80 -18.30 -10.41
C VAL A 411 12.25 -17.77 -11.73
N THR A 412 13.01 -16.94 -12.44
CA THR A 412 12.57 -16.28 -13.69
C THR A 412 12.05 -17.27 -14.75
N GLU A 413 12.67 -18.44 -14.89
CA GLU A 413 12.23 -19.49 -15.82
C GLU A 413 10.85 -20.05 -15.44
N GLU A 414 10.63 -20.32 -14.15
CA GLU A 414 9.33 -20.77 -13.63
C GLU A 414 8.26 -19.69 -13.76
N MET A 415 8.61 -18.42 -13.52
CA MET A 415 7.70 -17.29 -13.73
C MET A 415 7.24 -17.20 -15.19
N THR A 416 8.16 -17.42 -16.13
CA THR A 416 7.86 -17.43 -17.56
C THR A 416 6.93 -18.57 -17.92
N ASP A 417 7.22 -19.80 -17.47
CA ASP A 417 6.35 -20.96 -17.67
C ASP A 417 4.95 -20.78 -17.04
N HIS A 418 4.89 -20.23 -15.83
CA HIS A 418 3.62 -19.90 -15.17
C HIS A 418 2.82 -18.88 -15.97
N LEU A 419 3.49 -17.87 -16.53
CA LEU A 419 2.84 -16.84 -17.33
C LEU A 419 2.33 -17.41 -18.65
N ASP A 420 3.15 -18.17 -19.37
CA ASP A 420 2.77 -18.80 -20.65
C ASP A 420 1.56 -19.73 -20.50
N LYS A 421 1.48 -20.46 -19.37
CA LYS A 421 0.31 -21.30 -19.05
C LYS A 421 -0.93 -20.51 -18.66
N ALA A 422 -0.76 -19.31 -18.12
CA ALA A 422 -1.84 -18.45 -17.65
C ALA A 422 -2.44 -17.61 -18.76
N LEU A 423 -1.64 -17.19 -19.75
CA LEU A 423 -2.06 -16.29 -20.82
C LEU A 423 -3.19 -16.88 -21.69
N PRO A 424 -4.09 -16.04 -22.22
CA PRO A 424 -5.10 -16.50 -23.17
C PRO A 424 -4.49 -17.12 -24.42
N ILE A 425 -5.20 -18.09 -24.99
CA ILE A 425 -4.79 -18.78 -26.21
C ILE A 425 -4.61 -17.76 -27.34
N GLY A 426 -3.45 -17.79 -27.99
CA GLY A 426 -3.14 -16.94 -29.16
C GLY A 426 -2.46 -15.61 -28.82
N ILE A 427 -2.31 -15.26 -27.54
CA ILE A 427 -1.53 -14.09 -27.12
C ILE A 427 -0.07 -14.51 -26.86
N ASN A 428 0.86 -13.93 -27.61
CA ASN A 428 2.29 -14.05 -27.33
C ASN A 428 2.87 -12.68 -26.97
N ILE A 429 3.07 -12.45 -25.67
CA ILE A 429 3.51 -11.16 -25.13
C ILE A 429 4.92 -10.74 -25.58
N HIS A 430 5.76 -11.68 -26.02
CA HIS A 430 7.11 -11.39 -26.48
C HIS A 430 7.16 -10.74 -27.87
N HIS A 431 6.05 -10.80 -28.62
CA HIS A 431 5.92 -10.22 -29.96
C HIS A 431 4.90 -9.08 -30.04
N LEU A 432 4.34 -8.66 -28.90
CA LEU A 432 3.38 -7.56 -28.86
C LEU A 432 4.10 -6.20 -28.92
N GLU A 433 3.80 -5.43 -29.95
CA GLU A 433 4.24 -4.04 -30.03
C GLU A 433 3.71 -3.23 -28.83
N ASN A 434 4.56 -2.39 -28.25
CA ASN A 434 4.26 -1.54 -27.09
C ASN A 434 3.95 -2.26 -25.76
N PHE A 435 4.06 -3.59 -25.70
CA PHE A 435 4.00 -4.32 -24.43
C PHE A 435 5.34 -4.21 -23.68
N LYS A 436 5.31 -4.04 -22.35
CA LYS A 436 6.52 -4.01 -21.53
C LYS A 436 6.62 -5.28 -20.69
N LEU A 437 7.59 -6.12 -21.03
CA LEU A 437 7.95 -7.29 -20.23
C LEU A 437 8.50 -6.85 -18.86
N TYR A 438 8.26 -7.68 -17.86
CA TYR A 438 8.83 -7.49 -16.54
C TYR A 438 10.33 -7.79 -16.54
N HIS A 439 11.06 -7.11 -15.66
CA HIS A 439 12.48 -7.35 -15.41
C HIS A 439 12.66 -7.82 -13.98
N THR A 440 13.14 -9.06 -13.83
CA THR A 440 13.51 -9.64 -12.54
C THR A 440 14.92 -9.22 -12.15
N THR A 441 15.12 -8.78 -10.92
CA THR A 441 16.45 -8.40 -10.39
C THR A 441 16.45 -8.37 -8.86
N GLU A 442 17.61 -8.23 -8.25
CA GLU A 442 17.81 -8.32 -6.80
C GLU A 442 17.81 -6.93 -6.14
N GLY A 443 16.77 -6.69 -5.34
CA GLY A 443 16.65 -5.56 -4.44
C GLY A 443 16.71 -4.19 -5.10
N ALA A 444 16.99 -3.17 -4.27
CA ALA A 444 17.03 -1.79 -4.72
C ALA A 444 18.17 -1.51 -5.71
N LEU A 445 19.29 -2.22 -5.58
CA LEU A 445 20.47 -2.02 -6.43
C LEU A 445 20.19 -2.47 -7.87
N GLY A 446 19.58 -3.65 -8.03
CA GLY A 446 19.14 -4.15 -9.33
C GLY A 446 18.13 -3.21 -10.01
N PHE A 447 17.15 -2.74 -9.25
CA PHE A 447 16.19 -1.74 -9.75
C PHE A 447 16.88 -0.45 -10.18
N ALA A 448 17.82 0.07 -9.40
CA ALA A 448 18.56 1.29 -9.73
C ALA A 448 19.35 1.14 -11.05
N VAL A 449 20.01 -0.01 -11.24
CA VAL A 449 20.74 -0.33 -12.49
C VAL A 449 19.81 -0.31 -13.71
N ILE A 450 18.63 -0.94 -13.61
CA ILE A 450 17.67 -0.99 -14.71
C ILE A 450 17.08 0.40 -14.99
N LEU A 451 16.72 1.15 -13.94
CA LEU A 451 16.17 2.50 -14.08
C LEU A 451 17.18 3.46 -14.69
N HIS A 452 18.47 3.36 -14.32
CA HIS A 452 19.53 4.14 -14.95
C HIS A 452 19.73 3.76 -16.42
N ALA A 453 19.78 2.46 -16.74
CA ALA A 453 19.90 1.99 -18.11
C ALA A 453 18.73 2.45 -19.01
N LYS A 454 17.56 2.74 -18.42
CA LYS A 454 16.40 3.34 -19.09
C LYS A 454 16.38 4.87 -19.07
N ASN A 455 17.42 5.54 -18.56
CA ASN A 455 17.51 6.99 -18.41
C ASN A 455 16.41 7.61 -17.53
N ILE A 456 15.91 6.87 -16.54
CA ILE A 456 14.90 7.36 -15.58
C ILE A 456 15.58 8.06 -14.40
N ILE A 457 16.71 7.51 -13.93
CA ILE A 457 17.53 8.10 -12.87
C ILE A 457 18.99 8.26 -13.35
N PRO A 458 19.73 9.26 -12.86
CA PRO A 458 21.15 9.42 -13.20
C PRO A 458 22.02 8.37 -12.52
N PHE A 459 23.29 8.31 -12.94
CA PHE A 459 24.26 7.37 -12.40
C PHE A 459 24.51 7.58 -10.89
N GLU A 460 24.54 8.85 -10.46
CA GLU A 460 24.73 9.24 -9.06
C GLU A 460 23.69 8.61 -8.12
N SER A 461 22.43 8.53 -8.55
CA SER A 461 21.36 7.88 -7.79
C SER A 461 21.67 6.42 -7.48
N MET A 462 22.31 5.69 -8.40
CA MET A 462 22.72 4.30 -8.14
C MET A 462 23.78 4.21 -7.05
N ILE A 463 24.71 5.18 -7.02
CA ILE A 463 25.74 5.26 -5.98
C ILE A 463 25.09 5.60 -4.64
N ASN A 464 24.16 6.56 -4.59
CA ASN A 464 23.44 6.90 -3.37
C ASN A 464 22.68 5.69 -2.81
N VAL A 465 21.99 4.94 -3.68
CA VAL A 465 21.34 3.67 -3.31
C VAL A 465 22.36 2.68 -2.75
N ALA A 466 23.45 2.42 -3.45
CA ALA A 466 24.49 1.49 -3.01
C ALA A 466 25.10 1.88 -1.65
N THR A 467 25.46 3.16 -1.47
CA THR A 467 26.03 3.68 -0.22
C THR A 467 25.02 3.61 0.93
N SER A 468 23.73 3.85 0.67
CA SER A 468 22.68 3.76 1.70
C SER A 468 22.47 2.34 2.25
N MET A 469 22.93 1.31 1.52
CA MET A 469 22.88 -0.08 1.94
C MET A 469 23.94 -0.42 2.99
N LEU A 470 25.07 0.31 3.03
CA LEU A 470 26.15 0.01 3.97
C LEU A 470 25.68 0.12 5.44
N GLY A 471 26.08 -0.85 6.25
CA GLY A 471 25.69 -0.96 7.65
C GLY A 471 24.26 -1.46 7.89
N LYS A 472 23.48 -1.75 6.84
CA LYS A 472 22.15 -2.35 6.97
C LYS A 472 22.24 -3.87 7.11
N TRP A 473 21.27 -4.46 7.79
CA TRP A 473 21.15 -5.92 7.91
C TRP A 473 20.45 -6.50 6.68
N PHE A 474 21.01 -7.55 6.08
CA PHE A 474 20.44 -8.23 4.92
C PHE A 474 20.92 -9.68 4.84
N ASN A 475 20.02 -10.63 4.58
CA ASN A 475 20.33 -12.06 4.43
C ASN A 475 21.23 -12.61 5.56
N GLY A 476 20.94 -12.25 6.81
CA GLY A 476 21.61 -12.78 7.99
C GLY A 476 22.97 -12.15 8.33
N GLN A 477 23.40 -11.10 7.62
CA GLN A 477 24.63 -10.36 7.92
C GLN A 477 24.49 -8.87 7.69
N VAL A 478 25.43 -8.06 8.21
CA VAL A 478 25.51 -6.63 7.90
C VAL A 478 26.15 -6.44 6.53
N ILE A 479 25.60 -5.55 5.72
CA ILE A 479 26.20 -5.14 4.44
C ILE A 479 27.42 -4.28 4.73
N ASP A 480 28.58 -4.93 4.64
CA ASP A 480 29.85 -4.24 4.53
C ASP A 480 30.20 -4.00 3.05
N GLU A 481 31.29 -3.30 2.86
CA GLU A 481 31.91 -2.98 1.59
C GLU A 481 32.16 -4.20 0.66
N LYS A 482 32.64 -5.31 1.23
CA LYS A 482 32.93 -6.54 0.47
C LYS A 482 31.64 -7.23 0.05
N TYR A 483 30.64 -7.24 0.94
CA TYR A 483 29.33 -7.80 0.64
C TYR A 483 28.61 -6.94 -0.40
N LEU A 484 28.68 -5.61 -0.32
CA LEU A 484 28.14 -4.72 -1.35
C LEU A 484 28.74 -5.00 -2.74
N LEU A 485 30.07 -5.17 -2.82
CA LEU A 485 30.71 -5.54 -4.09
C LEU A 485 30.22 -6.90 -4.62
N SER A 486 30.01 -7.88 -3.74
CA SER A 486 29.50 -9.18 -4.18
C SER A 486 28.04 -9.11 -4.64
N LEU A 487 27.22 -8.27 -4.00
CA LEU A 487 25.86 -7.96 -4.48
C LEU A 487 25.92 -7.35 -5.88
N CYS A 488 26.77 -6.34 -6.13
CA CYS A 488 26.95 -5.73 -7.46
C CYS A 488 27.32 -6.76 -8.53
N ARG A 489 28.20 -7.71 -8.20
CA ARG A 489 28.66 -8.76 -9.13
C ARG A 489 27.55 -9.74 -9.50
N ASN A 490 26.68 -10.06 -8.55
CA ASN A 490 25.65 -11.09 -8.68
C ASN A 490 24.29 -10.57 -9.17
N LEU A 491 24.17 -9.28 -9.51
CA LEU A 491 22.91 -8.73 -10.04
C LEU A 491 22.52 -9.40 -11.36
N SER A 492 21.29 -9.86 -11.43
CA SER A 492 20.60 -10.28 -12.64
C SER A 492 19.99 -9.05 -13.30
N VAL A 493 20.48 -8.67 -14.47
CA VAL A 493 19.98 -7.51 -15.23
C VAL A 493 19.79 -7.90 -16.70
N PRO A 494 18.89 -7.23 -17.44
CA PRO A 494 18.72 -7.48 -18.87
C PRO A 494 19.97 -7.05 -19.65
N ASP A 495 20.18 -7.62 -20.84
CA ASP A 495 21.38 -7.41 -21.68
C ASP A 495 21.75 -5.92 -21.88
N TYR A 496 20.74 -5.06 -22.07
CA TYR A 496 20.96 -3.63 -22.27
C TYR A 496 21.49 -2.90 -21.03
N ALA A 497 21.37 -3.48 -19.84
CA ALA A 497 21.79 -2.93 -18.56
C ALA A 497 23.11 -3.54 -18.04
N GLU A 498 23.67 -4.54 -18.72
CA GLU A 498 24.92 -5.20 -18.27
C GLU A 498 26.11 -4.22 -18.26
N GLY A 499 26.16 -3.29 -19.23
CA GLY A 499 27.15 -2.21 -19.24
C GLY A 499 27.05 -1.30 -18.00
N THR A 500 25.84 -0.96 -17.59
CA THR A 500 25.59 -0.17 -16.36
C THR A 500 26.02 -0.93 -15.11
N LYS A 501 25.70 -2.23 -15.03
CA LYS A 501 26.12 -3.10 -13.93
C LYS A 501 27.66 -3.16 -13.81
N HIS A 502 28.36 -3.29 -14.95
CA HIS A 502 29.83 -3.26 -14.95
C HIS A 502 30.38 -1.93 -14.45
N LEU A 503 29.82 -0.81 -14.89
CA LEU A 503 30.24 0.52 -14.45
C LEU A 503 30.05 0.70 -12.93
N LEU A 504 28.89 0.30 -12.40
CA LEU A 504 28.62 0.33 -10.96
C LEU A 504 29.64 -0.52 -10.19
N ARG A 505 29.89 -1.75 -10.65
CA ARG A 505 30.88 -2.65 -10.04
C ARG A 505 32.27 -2.00 -10.01
N ASP A 506 32.73 -1.43 -11.11
CA ASP A 506 34.07 -0.88 -11.23
C ASP A 506 34.25 0.35 -10.32
N VAL A 507 33.21 1.18 -10.18
CA VAL A 507 33.21 2.32 -9.26
C VAL A 507 33.27 1.86 -7.81
N VAL A 508 32.43 0.88 -7.42
CA VAL A 508 32.44 0.31 -6.07
C VAL A 508 33.80 -0.34 -5.78
N GLU A 509 34.35 -1.11 -6.72
CA GLU A 509 35.66 -1.76 -6.55
C GLU A 509 36.81 -0.77 -6.41
N THR A 510 36.77 0.33 -7.16
CA THR A 510 37.78 1.41 -7.04
C THR A 510 37.71 2.08 -5.66
N ALA A 511 36.50 2.34 -5.16
CA ALA A 511 36.29 2.96 -3.85
C ALA A 511 36.77 2.09 -2.67
N LEU A 512 36.85 0.76 -2.86
CA LEU A 512 37.39 -0.18 -1.86
C LEU A 512 38.92 -0.25 -1.84
N GLN A 513 39.57 0.22 -2.90
CA GLN A 513 41.02 0.20 -3.05
C GLN A 513 41.68 1.52 -2.62
N SER A 514 40.90 2.59 -2.54
CA SER A 514 41.28 3.91 -1.99
C SER A 514 41.08 3.96 -0.49
#